data_AF-A0A6N7R3W4-F1
#
_entry.id   AF-A0A6N7R3W4-F1
#
_cell.length_a   1.000
_cell.length_b   1.000
_cell.length_c   1.000
_cell.angle_alpha   90.00
_cell.angle_beta   90.00
_cell.angle_gamma   90.00
#
_symmetry.space_group_name_H-M   'P 1'
#
loop_
_entity.id
_entity.type
_entity.pdbx_description
1 polymer ?
#
loop_
_entity_poly.entity_id
_entity_poly.type
_entity_poly.pdbx_seq_one_letter_code
_entity_poly.pdbx_strand_id
1 'polypeptide(L)'
;MFRWSLITLLSIAVIGVSVWGYQEHQEKNAILIQAENNYQRSFHDLTYNLDLLHDKIGSTLAMNTREQLSPQLAEIWRLTSMAHNDVGQLPLTLLPFNKTEEFLQQMGDFSYRTAIRDLDKEPLSDDELEALESLYEVSGGIEQELRKVQNMVLNDNLRWMDVQLALVNNDEQADNTIIDGFETVEKTIEGYSEGKLNASMMGTSSKKDGFTILGDEKISEEEAKKKMRSLLRIDEETKITVASTGEGANVPLYSGSYKEDDTTGYIDVTQNGGYPITLMINREVEERNKSLHEAMQNAKDYLSKLDFTTDLALVESNQYDNVGVFQFVPKHENVWIYPDAIQIKVALDNGEVLGFVAKDYLENYHEREIPEVELSEEEARDKVNPNLKIQEHHLAVIEDDMGEEVLTYVYLGTLNQDTYKIFINASDGSEVRVDKLKQAEMKY
;
A
#
# COMPACT_ATOMS: atom_id res chain seq x y z
N MET A 1 -67.38 33.09 10.87
CA MET A 1 -66.36 33.21 9.80
C MET A 1 -64.96 33.45 10.37
N PHE A 2 -64.75 34.46 11.21
CA PHE A 2 -63.43 34.78 11.81
C PHE A 2 -62.70 33.61 12.51
N ARG A 3 -63.41 32.78 13.29
CA ARG A 3 -62.80 31.61 13.97
C ARG A 3 -62.23 30.57 13.00
N TRP A 4 -62.94 30.30 11.90
CA TRP A 4 -62.50 29.33 10.90
C TRP A 4 -61.29 29.86 10.11
N SER A 5 -61.31 31.15 9.75
CA SER A 5 -60.16 31.81 9.11
C SER A 5 -58.90 31.80 9.97
N LEU A 6 -59.03 32.00 11.28
CA LEU A 6 -57.90 31.96 12.22
C LEU A 6 -57.33 30.53 12.37
N ILE A 7 -58.19 29.52 12.46
CA ILE A 7 -57.76 28.11 12.54
C ILE A 7 -57.01 27.70 11.27
N THR A 8 -57.51 28.09 10.09
CA THR A 8 -56.81 27.84 8.82
C THR A 8 -55.43 28.50 8.79
N LEU A 9 -55.33 29.77 9.19
CA LEU A 9 -54.05 30.49 9.25
C LEU A 9 -53.04 29.81 10.19
N LEU A 10 -53.47 29.46 11.41
CA LEU A 10 -52.62 28.78 12.38
C LEU A 10 -52.20 27.39 11.91
N SER A 11 -53.09 26.66 11.23
CA SER A 11 -52.76 25.35 10.66
C SER A 11 -51.68 25.47 9.58
N ILE A 12 -51.78 26.48 8.70
CA ILE A 12 -50.74 26.76 7.69
C ILE A 12 -49.42 27.14 8.36
N ALA A 13 -49.44 27.96 9.42
CA ALA A 13 -48.24 28.33 10.15
C ALA A 13 -47.55 27.11 10.80
N VAL A 14 -48.31 26.21 11.44
CA VAL A 14 -47.77 24.99 12.04
C VAL A 14 -47.17 24.06 10.98
N ILE A 15 -47.84 23.90 9.84
CA ILE A 15 -47.31 23.12 8.71
C ILE A 15 -46.01 23.75 8.20
N GLY A 16 -45.97 25.07 8.02
CA GLY A 16 -44.78 25.80 7.59
C GLY A 16 -43.59 25.59 8.53
N VAL A 17 -43.78 25.74 9.84
CA VAL A 17 -42.73 25.51 10.85
C VAL A 17 -42.30 24.05 10.90
N SER A 18 -43.23 23.10 10.73
CA SER A 18 -42.91 21.67 10.73
C SER A 18 -42.08 21.27 9.52
N VAL A 19 -42.41 21.79 8.33
CA VAL A 19 -41.64 21.55 7.10
C VAL A 19 -40.27 22.20 7.20
N TRP A 20 -40.20 23.46 7.65
CA TRP A 20 -38.92 24.16 7.85
C TRP A 20 -38.04 23.43 8.87
N GLY A 21 -38.58 23.04 10.03
CA GLY A 21 -37.83 22.31 11.04
C GLY A 21 -37.35 20.94 10.56
N TYR A 22 -38.13 20.25 9.72
CA TYR A 22 -37.71 19.00 9.08
C TYR A 22 -36.59 19.21 8.07
N GLN A 23 -36.68 20.26 7.22
CA GLN A 23 -35.63 20.62 6.27
C GLN A 23 -34.33 21.01 6.99
N GLU A 24 -34.42 21.88 8.00
CA GLU A 24 -33.29 22.29 8.83
C GLU A 24 -32.62 21.08 9.51
N HIS A 25 -33.43 20.13 10.01
CA HIS A 25 -32.90 18.90 10.62
C HIS A 25 -32.18 18.02 9.59
N GLN A 26 -32.71 17.89 8.37
CA GLN A 26 -32.04 17.14 7.30
C GLN A 26 -30.74 17.80 6.87
N GLU A 27 -30.73 19.11 6.63
CA GLU A 27 -29.54 19.86 6.25
C GLU A 27 -28.46 19.77 7.33
N LYS A 28 -28.84 19.93 8.61
CA LYS A 28 -27.94 19.75 9.74
C LYS A 28 -27.33 18.35 9.75
N ASN A 29 -28.14 17.30 9.63
CA ASN A 29 -27.64 15.92 9.64
C ASN A 29 -26.71 15.65 8.44
N ALA A 30 -27.02 16.17 7.26
CA ALA A 30 -26.17 16.04 6.08
C ALA A 30 -24.80 16.69 6.30
N ILE A 31 -24.76 17.89 6.89
CA ILE A 31 -23.52 18.57 7.23
C ILE A 31 -22.71 17.77 8.27
N LEU A 32 -23.35 17.24 9.31
CA LEU A 32 -22.67 16.44 10.34
C LEU A 32 -22.07 15.16 9.77
N ILE A 33 -22.80 14.46 8.90
CA ILE A 33 -22.30 13.25 8.20
C ILE A 33 -21.14 13.61 7.27
N GLN A 34 -21.25 14.70 6.52
CA GLN A 34 -20.18 15.15 5.63
C GLN A 34 -18.91 15.48 6.42
N ALA A 35 -19.03 16.16 7.56
CA ALA A 35 -17.90 16.47 8.43
C ALA A 35 -17.28 15.20 9.04
N GLU A 36 -18.10 14.26 9.53
CA GLU A 36 -17.64 12.96 10.03
C GLU A 36 -16.85 12.18 8.97
N ASN A 37 -17.40 12.05 7.76
CA ASN A 37 -16.72 11.39 6.65
C ASN A 37 -15.40 12.08 6.29
N ASN A 38 -15.36 13.42 6.38
CA ASN A 38 -14.14 14.17 6.13
C ASN A 38 -13.06 13.89 7.20
N TYR A 39 -13.45 13.85 8.47
CA TYR A 39 -12.53 13.55 9.57
C TYR A 39 -12.00 12.11 9.49
N GLN A 40 -12.87 11.13 9.24
CA GLN A 40 -12.46 9.75 9.04
C GLN A 40 -11.48 9.62 7.87
N ARG A 41 -11.81 10.20 6.72
CA ARG A 41 -10.91 10.21 5.55
C ARG A 41 -9.56 10.84 5.88
N SER A 42 -9.56 12.04 6.46
CA SER A 42 -8.32 12.77 6.78
C SER A 42 -7.47 12.00 7.80
N PHE A 43 -8.08 11.36 8.79
CA PHE A 43 -7.35 10.54 9.76
C PHE A 43 -6.74 9.28 9.12
N HIS A 44 -7.46 8.63 8.20
CA HIS A 44 -6.94 7.50 7.43
C HIS A 44 -5.80 7.92 6.50
N ASP A 45 -5.97 9.02 5.77
CA ASP A 45 -4.95 9.59 4.89
C ASP A 45 -3.68 9.97 5.70
N LEU A 46 -3.85 10.57 6.88
CA LEU A 46 -2.75 10.89 7.81
C LEU A 46 -1.98 9.64 8.23
N THR A 47 -2.69 8.61 8.71
CA THR A 47 -2.08 7.36 9.17
C THR A 47 -1.30 6.71 8.04
N TYR A 48 -1.90 6.61 6.85
CA TYR A 48 -1.25 6.07 5.66
C TYR A 48 0.00 6.86 5.25
N ASN A 49 -0.07 8.20 5.24
CA ASN A 49 1.06 9.03 4.88
C ASN A 49 2.20 8.94 5.90
N LEU A 50 1.89 8.77 7.19
CA LEU A 50 2.89 8.55 8.23
C LEU A 50 3.55 7.17 8.14
N ASP A 51 2.80 6.12 7.78
CA ASP A 51 3.38 4.81 7.47
C ASP A 51 4.41 4.92 6.34
N LEU A 52 4.03 5.55 5.23
CA LEU A 52 4.91 5.75 4.08
C LEU A 52 6.13 6.60 4.44
N LEU A 53 5.96 7.61 5.30
CA LEU A 53 7.06 8.44 5.78
C LEU A 53 8.09 7.62 6.53
N HIS A 54 7.63 6.86 7.53
CA HIS A 54 8.49 6.01 8.33
C HIS A 54 9.29 5.03 7.45
N ASP A 55 8.61 4.39 6.49
CA ASP A 55 9.26 3.46 5.55
C ASP A 55 10.28 4.17 4.65
N LYS A 56 9.97 5.36 4.12
CA LYS A 56 10.89 6.12 3.27
C LYS A 56 12.12 6.62 4.00
N ILE A 57 11.96 7.05 5.26
CA ILE A 57 13.11 7.42 6.11
C ILE A 57 13.99 6.19 6.36
N GLY A 58 13.37 5.05 6.68
CA GLY A 58 14.09 3.79 6.87
C GLY A 58 14.87 3.38 5.62
N SER A 59 14.26 3.44 4.43
CA SER A 59 14.95 3.18 3.15
C SER A 59 16.11 4.14 2.91
N THR A 60 15.93 5.43 3.23
CA THR A 60 16.97 6.47 3.07
C THR A 60 18.17 6.19 3.97
N LEU A 61 17.95 5.74 5.22
CA LEU A 61 19.03 5.34 6.14
C LEU A 61 19.80 4.10 5.66
N ALA A 62 19.13 3.21 4.91
CA ALA A 62 19.74 2.00 4.37
C ALA A 62 20.50 2.21 3.05
N MET A 63 20.34 3.37 2.40
CA MET A 63 21.05 3.71 1.16
C MET A 63 22.52 4.02 1.41
N ASN A 64 23.36 3.77 0.41
CA ASN A 64 24.78 4.13 0.42
C ASN A 64 25.12 5.22 -0.60
N THR A 65 24.37 5.33 -1.70
CA THR A 65 24.74 6.25 -2.78
C THR A 65 24.05 7.59 -2.68
N ARG A 66 24.83 8.63 -3.04
CA ARG A 66 24.44 10.03 -2.93
C ARG A 66 23.43 10.44 -4.00
N GLU A 67 23.51 9.85 -5.20
CA GLU A 67 22.58 10.10 -6.31
C GLU A 67 21.14 9.65 -5.98
N GLN A 68 20.97 8.57 -5.20
CA GLN A 68 19.66 8.03 -4.80
C GLN A 68 19.04 8.74 -3.58
N LEU A 69 19.87 9.35 -2.73
CA LEU A 69 19.38 10.02 -1.52
C LEU A 69 18.50 11.25 -1.83
N SER A 70 18.86 12.06 -2.83
CA SER A 70 18.13 13.29 -3.16
C SER A 70 16.67 13.05 -3.57
N PRO A 71 16.37 12.11 -4.51
CA PRO A 71 14.98 11.75 -4.84
C PRO A 71 14.16 11.25 -3.62
N GLN A 72 14.78 10.50 -2.72
CA GLN A 72 14.07 9.89 -1.58
C GLN A 72 13.75 10.91 -0.50
N LEU A 73 14.68 11.84 -0.24
CA LEU A 73 14.45 13.00 0.61
C LEU A 73 13.37 13.93 0.03
N ALA A 74 13.28 14.07 -1.29
CA ALA A 74 12.18 14.80 -1.93
C ALA A 74 10.82 14.11 -1.72
N GLU A 75 10.80 12.78 -1.74
CA GLU A 75 9.60 11.99 -1.47
C GLU A 75 9.17 12.07 0.01
N ILE A 76 10.10 12.00 0.96
CA ILE A 76 9.82 12.23 2.38
C ILE A 76 9.21 13.61 2.58
N TRP A 77 9.76 14.65 1.94
CA TRP A 77 9.18 16.00 1.99
C TRP A 77 7.74 16.06 1.42
N ARG A 78 7.47 15.37 0.31
CA ARG A 78 6.12 15.29 -0.29
C ARG A 78 5.12 14.61 0.65
N LEU A 79 5.47 13.44 1.17
CA LEU A 79 4.64 12.67 2.09
C LEU A 79 4.34 13.47 3.37
N THR A 80 5.35 14.18 3.87
CA THR A 80 5.22 15.02 5.06
C THR A 80 4.25 16.17 4.83
N SER A 81 4.26 16.76 3.64
CA SER A 81 3.32 17.81 3.25
C SER A 81 1.88 17.29 3.15
N MET A 82 1.69 16.05 2.69
CA MET A 82 0.36 15.42 2.67
C MET A 82 -0.12 15.14 4.09
N ALA A 83 0.70 14.49 4.92
CA ALA A 83 0.37 14.25 6.33
C ALA A 83 0.03 15.55 7.07
N HIS A 84 0.78 16.64 6.83
CA HIS A 84 0.48 17.94 7.43
C HIS A 84 -0.87 18.50 6.93
N ASN A 85 -1.23 18.30 5.65
CA ASN A 85 -2.54 18.69 5.15
C ASN A 85 -3.67 17.91 5.83
N ASP A 86 -3.45 16.61 6.04
CA ASP A 86 -4.42 15.70 6.64
C ASP A 86 -4.68 16.06 8.11
N VAL A 87 -3.62 16.34 8.88
CA VAL A 87 -3.74 16.90 10.25
C VAL A 87 -4.56 18.19 10.23
N GLY A 88 -4.29 19.06 9.26
CA GLY A 88 -5.01 20.32 9.02
C GLY A 88 -6.53 20.19 8.83
N GLN A 89 -7.00 19.01 8.41
CA GLN A 89 -8.41 18.73 8.14
C GLN A 89 -9.13 18.03 9.31
N LEU A 90 -8.40 17.63 10.34
CA LEU A 90 -8.97 17.12 11.60
C LEU A 90 -9.63 18.26 12.39
N PRO A 91 -10.48 17.97 13.40
CA PRO A 91 -11.10 19.01 14.22
C PRO A 91 -10.06 19.71 15.13
N LEU A 92 -9.21 20.56 14.54
CA LEU A 92 -8.04 21.21 15.14
C LEU A 92 -8.35 22.21 16.24
N THR A 93 -9.57 22.74 16.31
CA THR A 93 -9.91 23.79 17.29
C THR A 93 -9.98 23.27 18.73
N LEU A 94 -9.94 21.96 18.96
CA LEU A 94 -10.18 21.36 20.27
C LEU A 94 -9.25 20.19 20.65
N LEU A 95 -8.32 19.79 19.76
CA LEU A 95 -7.37 18.69 20.00
C LEU A 95 -5.92 19.19 19.94
N PRO A 96 -5.00 18.70 20.78
CA PRO A 96 -3.60 19.07 20.71
C PRO A 96 -2.97 18.33 19.52
N PHE A 97 -2.78 19.02 18.39
CA PHE A 97 -2.04 18.52 17.22
C PHE A 97 -0.78 19.34 16.94
N ASN A 98 -0.50 20.30 17.80
CA ASN A 98 0.54 21.29 17.61
C ASN A 98 1.95 20.68 17.52
N LYS A 99 2.20 19.54 18.19
CA LYS A 99 3.49 18.85 18.13
C LYS A 99 3.61 17.98 16.90
N THR A 100 2.54 17.28 16.51
CA THR A 100 2.49 16.54 15.24
C THR A 100 2.70 17.47 14.05
N GLU A 101 2.03 18.63 14.02
CA GLU A 101 2.26 19.65 12.99
C GLU A 101 3.70 20.17 13.02
N GLU A 102 4.25 20.45 14.20
CA GLU A 102 5.65 20.92 14.37
C GLU A 102 6.66 19.87 13.87
N PHE A 103 6.46 18.60 14.21
CA PHE A 103 7.29 17.48 13.76
C PHE A 103 7.25 17.31 12.24
N LEU A 104 6.04 17.23 11.67
CA LEU A 104 5.87 17.14 10.22
C LEU A 104 6.52 18.36 9.53
N GLN A 105 6.32 19.55 10.05
CA GLN A 105 6.96 20.73 9.49
C GLN A 105 8.51 20.63 9.51
N GLN A 106 9.10 20.25 10.64
CA GLN A 106 10.56 20.10 10.78
C GLN A 106 11.13 19.02 9.84
N MET A 107 10.45 17.88 9.75
CA MET A 107 10.85 16.77 8.90
C MET A 107 10.76 17.14 7.41
N GLY A 108 9.71 17.85 7.00
CA GLY A 108 9.58 18.36 5.66
C GLY A 108 10.73 19.31 5.32
N ASP A 109 11.03 20.24 6.21
CA ASP A 109 12.10 21.22 6.03
C ASP A 109 13.50 20.57 5.93
N PHE A 110 13.79 19.61 6.80
CA PHE A 110 15.03 18.82 6.72
C PHE A 110 15.14 18.11 5.37
N SER A 111 14.11 17.34 5.01
CA SER A 111 14.16 16.46 3.84
C SER A 111 14.28 17.28 2.55
N TYR A 112 13.55 18.39 2.45
CA TYR A 112 13.67 19.29 1.30
C TYR A 112 15.07 19.91 1.17
N ARG A 113 15.61 20.49 2.26
CA ARG A 113 16.91 21.17 2.25
C ARG A 113 18.03 20.24 1.81
N THR A 114 17.97 19.00 2.27
CA THR A 114 18.96 17.98 1.93
C THR A 114 18.78 17.46 0.51
N ALA A 115 17.52 17.30 0.03
CA ALA A 115 17.23 16.85 -1.32
C ALA A 115 17.75 17.78 -2.43
N ILE A 116 17.67 19.10 -2.23
CA ILE A 116 18.10 20.09 -3.25
C ILE A 116 19.61 20.31 -3.31
N ARG A 117 20.39 19.70 -2.39
CA ARG A 117 21.85 19.77 -2.37
C ARG A 117 22.42 18.75 -3.35
N ASP A 118 23.57 19.09 -3.94
CA ASP A 118 24.37 18.13 -4.70
C ASP A 118 25.08 17.20 -3.71
N LEU A 119 24.43 16.08 -3.40
CA LEU A 119 24.91 15.14 -2.38
C LEU A 119 26.20 14.43 -2.80
N ASP A 120 26.55 14.41 -4.10
CA ASP A 120 27.83 13.87 -4.57
C ASP A 120 28.99 14.72 -4.07
N LYS A 121 28.82 16.05 -4.13
CA LYS A 121 29.83 17.02 -3.66
C LYS A 121 29.74 17.26 -2.15
N GLU A 122 28.54 17.31 -1.61
CA GLU A 122 28.24 17.61 -0.21
C GLU A 122 27.37 16.50 0.39
N PRO A 123 27.95 15.35 0.78
CA PRO A 123 27.19 14.22 1.32
C PRO A 123 26.49 14.57 2.63
N LEU A 124 25.60 13.68 3.08
CA LEU A 124 25.07 13.76 4.44
C LEU A 124 26.22 13.82 5.45
N SER A 125 26.16 14.81 6.32
CA SER A 125 27.02 14.88 7.49
C SER A 125 26.55 13.90 8.56
N ASP A 126 27.44 13.54 9.49
CA ASP A 126 27.11 12.66 10.62
C ASP A 126 25.91 13.23 11.43
N ASP A 127 25.85 14.55 11.61
CA ASP A 127 24.74 15.24 12.28
C ASP A 127 23.41 15.10 11.51
N GLU A 128 23.45 15.10 10.16
CA GLU A 128 22.26 14.91 9.32
C GLU A 128 21.80 13.44 9.29
N LEU A 129 22.73 12.49 9.42
CA LEU A 129 22.41 11.07 9.59
C LEU A 129 21.76 10.81 10.96
N GLU A 130 22.32 11.37 12.04
CA GLU A 130 21.73 11.28 13.38
C GLU A 130 20.34 11.94 13.42
N ALA A 131 20.15 13.04 12.70
CA ALA A 131 18.83 13.64 12.52
C ALA A 131 17.85 12.71 11.78
N LEU A 132 18.27 12.03 10.70
CA LEU A 132 17.42 11.03 10.01
C LEU A 132 17.08 9.83 10.90
N GLU A 133 18.02 9.34 11.69
CA GLU A 133 17.79 8.27 12.66
C GLU A 133 16.77 8.69 13.73
N SER A 134 16.90 9.92 14.25
CA SER A 134 15.92 10.46 15.21
C SER A 134 14.53 10.62 14.56
N LEU A 135 14.46 11.13 13.32
CA LEU A 135 13.20 11.22 12.58
C LEU A 135 12.57 9.83 12.34
N TYR A 136 13.40 8.81 12.10
CA TYR A 136 12.96 7.42 11.95
C TYR A 136 12.32 6.90 13.24
N GLU A 137 12.97 7.09 14.38
CA GLU A 137 12.46 6.66 15.68
C GLU A 137 11.16 7.38 16.05
N VAL A 138 11.12 8.70 15.87
CA VAL A 138 9.92 9.50 16.18
C VAL A 138 8.76 9.15 15.26
N SER A 139 9.00 9.03 13.95
CA SER A 139 7.96 8.63 13.00
C SER A 139 7.39 7.24 13.30
N GLY A 140 8.24 6.27 13.68
CA GLY A 140 7.78 4.94 14.08
C GLY A 140 6.96 4.96 15.37
N GLY A 141 7.30 5.82 16.33
CA GLY A 141 6.49 6.04 17.53
C GLY A 141 5.11 6.63 17.21
N ILE A 142 5.06 7.67 16.36
CA ILE A 142 3.81 8.30 15.93
C ILE A 142 2.94 7.30 15.16
N GLU A 143 3.54 6.54 14.23
CA GLU A 143 2.86 5.49 13.45
C GLU A 143 2.13 4.51 14.37
N GLN A 144 2.84 3.97 15.36
CA GLN A 144 2.28 3.02 16.31
C GLN A 144 1.12 3.60 17.12
N GLU A 145 1.26 4.84 17.61
CA GLU A 145 0.20 5.49 18.38
C GLU A 145 -1.03 5.81 17.52
N LEU A 146 -0.85 6.27 16.28
CA LEU A 146 -1.98 6.51 15.37
C LEU A 146 -2.71 5.21 14.99
N ARG A 147 -1.98 4.11 14.78
CA ARG A 147 -2.59 2.78 14.56
C ARG A 147 -3.42 2.32 15.75
N LYS A 148 -2.98 2.59 16.98
CA LYS A 148 -3.79 2.31 18.18
C LYS A 148 -5.08 3.12 18.18
N VAL A 149 -4.99 4.42 17.88
CA VAL A 149 -6.19 5.28 17.76
C VAL A 149 -7.13 4.77 16.67
N GLN A 150 -6.58 4.39 15.50
CA GLN A 150 -7.36 3.81 14.41
C GLN A 150 -8.10 2.55 14.84
N ASN A 151 -7.41 1.62 15.52
CA ASN A 151 -8.03 0.40 16.03
C ASN A 151 -9.16 0.68 17.02
N MET A 152 -8.94 1.62 17.96
CA MET A 152 -9.98 2.03 18.93
C MET A 152 -11.21 2.63 18.23
N VAL A 153 -11.00 3.57 17.30
CA VAL A 153 -12.10 4.21 16.55
C VAL A 153 -12.94 3.18 15.78
N LEU A 154 -12.29 2.21 15.13
CA LEU A 154 -12.97 1.16 14.36
C LEU A 154 -13.70 0.15 15.25
N ASN A 155 -13.09 -0.29 16.36
CA ASN A 155 -13.69 -1.31 17.24
C ASN A 155 -14.86 -0.76 18.06
N ASP A 156 -14.74 0.46 18.56
CA ASP A 156 -15.75 1.07 19.43
C ASP A 156 -16.74 1.97 18.64
N ASN A 157 -16.61 2.01 17.31
CA ASN A 157 -17.43 2.79 16.38
C ASN A 157 -17.56 4.27 16.84
N LEU A 158 -16.43 4.83 17.26
CA LEU A 158 -16.34 6.19 17.80
C LEU A 158 -16.50 7.20 16.65
N ARG A 159 -17.23 8.29 16.91
CA ARG A 159 -17.45 9.36 15.93
C ARG A 159 -16.65 10.59 16.29
N TRP A 160 -15.87 11.09 15.35
CA TRP A 160 -15.08 12.31 15.50
C TRP A 160 -15.94 13.53 15.83
N MET A 161 -17.15 13.57 15.29
CA MET A 161 -18.13 14.62 15.56
C MET A 161 -18.63 14.60 17.02
N ASP A 162 -18.74 13.44 17.65
CA ASP A 162 -19.17 13.35 19.06
C ASP A 162 -18.11 13.94 19.98
N VAL A 163 -16.82 13.68 19.68
CA VAL A 163 -15.67 14.27 20.37
C VAL A 163 -15.68 15.80 20.19
N GLN A 164 -15.87 16.28 18.97
CA GLN A 164 -15.95 17.72 18.70
C GLN A 164 -17.10 18.39 19.47
N LEU A 165 -18.28 17.79 19.50
CA LEU A 165 -19.44 18.31 20.24
C LEU A 165 -19.22 18.27 21.76
N ALA A 166 -18.60 17.22 22.29
CA ALA A 166 -18.27 17.11 23.71
C ALA A 166 -17.33 18.22 24.16
N LEU A 167 -16.28 18.48 23.38
CA LEU A 167 -15.30 19.52 23.64
C LEU A 167 -15.91 20.94 23.58
N VAL A 168 -16.84 21.20 22.65
CA VAL A 168 -17.58 22.48 22.59
C VAL A 168 -18.48 22.68 23.81
N ASN A 169 -19.08 21.60 24.31
CA ASN A 169 -20.08 21.66 25.38
C ASN A 169 -19.47 21.55 26.80
N ASN A 170 -18.15 21.38 26.93
CA ASN A 170 -17.45 21.09 28.20
C ASN A 170 -18.09 19.90 28.96
N ASP A 171 -18.46 18.84 28.23
CA ASP A 171 -19.06 17.66 28.83
C ASP A 171 -17.98 16.70 29.33
N GLU A 172 -17.69 16.72 30.63
CA GLU A 172 -16.71 15.84 31.28
C GLU A 172 -17.13 14.34 31.26
N GLN A 173 -18.37 14.00 30.86
CA GLN A 173 -18.85 12.61 30.77
C GLN A 173 -18.75 11.99 29.36
N ALA A 174 -18.22 12.71 28.38
CA ALA A 174 -18.01 12.18 27.05
C ALA A 174 -16.85 11.17 27.00
N ASP A 175 -16.89 10.25 26.04
CA ASP A 175 -15.83 9.29 25.79
C ASP A 175 -14.59 10.02 25.23
N ASN A 176 -13.56 10.16 26.07
CA ASN A 176 -12.33 10.88 25.76
C ASN A 176 -11.24 9.99 25.12
N THR A 177 -11.56 8.75 24.75
CA THR A 177 -10.58 7.77 24.24
C THR A 177 -9.81 8.26 23.02
N ILE A 178 -10.48 8.98 22.10
CA ILE A 178 -9.81 9.60 20.93
C ILE A 178 -8.84 10.68 21.38
N ILE A 179 -9.24 11.54 22.33
CA ILE A 179 -8.41 12.64 22.85
C ILE A 179 -7.16 12.09 23.56
N ASP A 180 -7.33 11.09 24.43
CA ASP A 180 -6.26 10.47 25.19
C ASP A 180 -5.22 9.79 24.27
N GLY A 181 -5.68 9.17 23.19
CA GLY A 181 -4.81 8.62 22.15
C GLY A 181 -3.94 9.68 21.48
N PHE A 182 -4.53 10.83 21.11
CA PHE A 182 -3.75 11.94 20.53
C PHE A 182 -2.84 12.63 21.54
N GLU A 183 -3.25 12.78 22.80
CA GLU A 183 -2.33 13.28 23.82
C GLU A 183 -1.10 12.39 23.97
N THR A 184 -1.25 11.08 23.75
CA THR A 184 -0.14 10.12 23.78
C THR A 184 0.77 10.30 22.56
N VAL A 185 0.19 10.51 21.37
CA VAL A 185 0.94 10.91 20.16
C VAL A 185 1.75 12.19 20.46
N GLU A 186 1.13 13.24 20.99
CA GLU A 186 1.79 14.52 21.24
C GLU A 186 2.88 14.43 22.30
N LYS A 187 2.67 13.69 23.40
CA LYS A 187 3.70 13.46 24.43
C LYS A 187 4.91 12.71 23.88
N THR A 188 4.69 11.80 22.93
CA THR A 188 5.78 11.09 22.24
C THR A 188 6.65 12.08 21.45
N ILE A 189 6.05 13.15 20.92
CA ILE A 189 6.73 14.18 20.13
C ILE A 189 7.38 15.27 21.01
N GLU A 190 6.76 15.63 22.15
CA GLU A 190 7.32 16.63 23.08
C GLU A 190 8.70 16.28 23.62
N GLY A 191 9.05 15.00 23.66
CA GLY A 191 10.39 14.54 24.04
C GLY A 191 11.52 14.96 23.10
N TYR A 192 11.22 15.50 21.90
CA TYR A 192 12.16 15.48 20.77
C TYR A 192 12.47 16.81 20.05
N SER A 193 11.90 17.99 20.36
CA SER A 193 12.03 19.18 19.49
C SER A 193 12.85 20.39 20.03
N GLU A 194 13.91 20.78 19.30
CA GLU A 194 14.34 22.19 19.06
C GLU A 194 14.97 22.33 17.63
N GLY A 195 14.27 22.96 16.65
CA GLY A 195 14.93 23.90 15.70
C GLY A 195 14.81 23.80 14.15
N LYS A 196 13.76 24.42 13.57
CA LYS A 196 13.69 25.42 12.44
C LYS A 196 14.07 25.16 10.94
N LEU A 197 13.05 25.37 10.07
CA LEU A 197 12.88 26.25 8.86
C LEU A 197 13.25 25.81 7.40
N ASN A 198 12.17 25.70 6.60
CA ASN A 198 11.74 26.25 5.28
C ASN A 198 12.11 25.65 3.88
N ALA A 199 11.12 24.98 3.24
CA ALA A 199 10.40 25.31 1.95
C ALA A 199 10.68 24.66 0.54
N SER A 200 9.77 23.76 0.05
CA SER A 200 9.03 23.72 -1.29
C SER A 200 9.39 22.84 -2.56
N MET A 201 8.56 21.80 -2.86
CA MET A 201 7.90 21.26 -4.13
C MET A 201 8.69 20.59 -5.30
N MET A 202 8.28 19.50 -6.03
CA MET A 202 7.29 18.36 -6.01
C MET A 202 7.47 17.51 -7.34
N GLY A 203 7.19 16.19 -7.40
CA GLY A 203 6.95 15.44 -8.68
C GLY A 203 6.94 13.88 -8.66
N THR A 204 5.99 13.25 -9.38
CA THR A 204 5.61 11.79 -9.44
C THR A 204 5.90 11.09 -10.79
N SER A 205 5.93 9.75 -10.81
CA SER A 205 6.29 8.83 -11.91
C SER A 205 5.20 8.51 -12.97
N SER A 206 5.63 7.90 -14.09
CA SER A 206 4.87 7.64 -15.34
C SER A 206 4.43 6.18 -15.57
N LYS A 207 3.44 6.00 -16.46
CA LYS A 207 2.69 4.76 -16.79
C LYS A 207 3.09 4.25 -18.20
N LYS A 208 3.26 2.93 -18.42
CA LYS A 208 3.34 2.29 -19.77
C LYS A 208 2.01 1.60 -20.11
N ASP A 209 1.65 1.57 -21.40
CA ASP A 209 0.44 0.91 -21.96
C ASP A 209 0.85 -0.28 -22.84
N GLY A 210 0.35 -1.49 -22.54
CA GLY A 210 0.34 -2.64 -23.46
C GLY A 210 0.63 -4.00 -22.81
N PHE A 211 -0.04 -5.06 -23.27
CA PHE A 211 0.27 -6.45 -22.91
C PHE A 211 1.11 -7.08 -24.02
N THR A 212 2.34 -7.52 -23.71
CA THR A 212 3.23 -8.17 -24.69
C THR A 212 2.91 -9.66 -24.88
N ILE A 213 2.38 -10.35 -23.86
CA ILE A 213 1.87 -11.72 -24.00
C ILE A 213 0.42 -11.67 -24.48
N LEU A 214 0.23 -11.59 -25.78
CA LEU A 214 -1.01 -12.05 -26.40
C LEU A 214 -0.64 -13.11 -27.41
N GLY A 215 -0.98 -14.37 -27.11
CA GLY A 215 -0.83 -15.46 -28.08
C GLY A 215 -1.55 -15.12 -29.39
N ASP A 216 -1.02 -15.57 -30.51
CA ASP A 216 -1.60 -15.25 -31.83
C ASP A 216 -2.98 -15.91 -32.03
N GLU A 217 -3.25 -17.01 -31.34
CA GLU A 217 -4.48 -17.78 -31.46
C GLU A 217 -5.56 -17.32 -30.46
N LYS A 218 -6.74 -17.01 -30.99
CA LYS A 218 -7.92 -16.74 -30.18
C LYS A 218 -8.58 -18.03 -29.74
N ILE A 219 -8.84 -18.15 -28.44
CA ILE A 219 -9.65 -19.24 -27.90
C ILE A 219 -11.14 -18.90 -28.03
N SER A 220 -11.96 -19.93 -28.18
CA SER A 220 -13.41 -19.83 -28.14
C SER A 220 -13.94 -19.64 -26.71
N GLU A 221 -15.16 -19.14 -26.57
CA GLU A 221 -15.81 -18.99 -25.26
C GLU A 221 -15.96 -20.33 -24.52
N GLU A 222 -16.21 -21.43 -25.24
CA GLU A 222 -16.31 -22.77 -24.65
C GLU A 222 -14.94 -23.28 -24.14
N GLU A 223 -13.85 -22.99 -24.88
CA GLU A 223 -12.50 -23.28 -24.41
C GLU A 223 -12.13 -22.43 -23.20
N ALA A 224 -12.47 -21.15 -23.22
CA ALA A 224 -12.28 -20.23 -22.09
C ALA A 224 -13.02 -20.75 -20.87
N LYS A 225 -14.30 -21.11 -21.01
CA LYS A 225 -15.13 -21.66 -19.93
C LYS A 225 -14.53 -22.93 -19.35
N LYS A 226 -14.04 -23.86 -20.18
CA LYS A 226 -13.36 -25.07 -19.73
C LYS A 226 -12.07 -24.76 -18.95
N LYS A 227 -11.26 -23.81 -19.44
CA LYS A 227 -10.03 -23.37 -18.75
C LYS A 227 -10.35 -22.70 -17.41
N MET A 228 -11.34 -21.79 -17.38
CA MET A 228 -11.82 -21.14 -16.16
C MET A 228 -12.28 -22.14 -15.10
N ARG A 229 -13.07 -23.15 -15.49
CA ARG A 229 -13.49 -24.22 -14.56
C ARG A 229 -12.31 -24.93 -13.92
N SER A 230 -11.32 -25.31 -14.74
CA SER A 230 -10.11 -25.99 -14.27
C SER A 230 -9.31 -25.12 -13.29
N LEU A 231 -9.19 -23.82 -13.58
CA LEU A 231 -8.40 -22.88 -12.77
C LEU A 231 -9.08 -22.55 -11.44
N LEU A 232 -10.41 -22.39 -11.45
CA LEU A 232 -11.25 -22.19 -10.27
C LEU A 232 -11.50 -23.48 -9.48
N ARG A 233 -11.13 -24.64 -10.03
CA ARG A 233 -11.33 -25.97 -9.42
C ARG A 233 -12.79 -26.26 -9.07
N ILE A 234 -13.72 -25.76 -9.87
CA ILE A 234 -15.17 -25.97 -9.69
C ILE A 234 -15.68 -27.16 -10.52
N ASP A 235 -16.70 -27.82 -10.02
CA ASP A 235 -17.34 -28.95 -10.70
C ASP A 235 -18.11 -28.51 -11.95
N GLU A 236 -18.39 -29.45 -12.85
CA GLU A 236 -19.15 -29.20 -14.09
C GLU A 236 -20.59 -28.72 -13.81
N GLU A 237 -21.17 -29.14 -12.68
CA GLU A 237 -22.53 -28.78 -12.25
C GLU A 237 -22.61 -27.33 -11.75
N THR A 238 -21.49 -26.74 -11.26
CA THR A 238 -21.46 -25.35 -10.79
C THR A 238 -21.69 -24.42 -11.97
N LYS A 239 -22.69 -23.54 -11.86
CA LYS A 239 -23.04 -22.60 -12.93
C LYS A 239 -22.02 -21.45 -12.99
N ILE A 240 -21.24 -21.41 -14.07
CA ILE A 240 -20.36 -20.28 -14.40
C ILE A 240 -21.02 -19.37 -15.44
N THR A 241 -21.01 -18.06 -15.17
CA THR A 241 -21.41 -17.01 -16.12
C THR A 241 -20.16 -16.45 -16.77
N VAL A 242 -20.09 -16.45 -18.10
CA VAL A 242 -18.97 -15.92 -18.87
C VAL A 242 -19.45 -14.72 -19.68
N ALA A 243 -18.65 -13.66 -19.69
CA ALA A 243 -18.84 -12.48 -20.53
C ALA A 243 -17.54 -12.15 -21.25
N SER A 244 -17.63 -11.52 -22.41
CA SER A 244 -16.47 -10.96 -23.11
C SER A 244 -16.40 -9.45 -22.92
N THR A 245 -15.20 -8.89 -22.96
CA THR A 245 -14.99 -7.45 -22.98
C THR A 245 -15.59 -6.81 -24.23
N GLY A 246 -16.24 -5.66 -24.07
CA GLY A 246 -16.86 -4.90 -25.16
C GLY A 246 -15.86 -4.19 -26.08
N GLU A 247 -16.37 -3.64 -27.18
CA GLU A 247 -15.57 -2.83 -28.13
C GLU A 247 -14.93 -1.63 -27.41
N GLY A 248 -13.62 -1.46 -27.59
CA GLY A 248 -12.82 -0.37 -26.99
C GLY A 248 -12.02 -0.77 -25.74
N ALA A 249 -12.12 -2.01 -25.26
CA ALA A 249 -11.23 -2.51 -24.22
C ALA A 249 -9.77 -2.61 -24.73
N ASN A 250 -8.81 -2.12 -23.94
CA ASN A 250 -7.38 -2.21 -24.27
C ASN A 250 -6.90 -3.66 -24.38
N VAL A 251 -7.56 -4.59 -23.68
CA VAL A 251 -7.27 -6.03 -23.72
C VAL A 251 -8.56 -6.80 -23.92
N PRO A 252 -8.62 -7.68 -24.93
CA PRO A 252 -9.76 -8.57 -25.10
C PRO A 252 -9.71 -9.71 -24.08
N LEU A 253 -10.69 -9.77 -23.17
CA LEU A 253 -10.78 -10.78 -22.11
C LEU A 253 -12.09 -11.58 -22.19
N TYR A 254 -12.06 -12.75 -21.58
CA TYR A 254 -13.23 -13.45 -21.08
C TYR A 254 -13.23 -13.35 -19.55
N SER A 255 -14.33 -12.88 -18.99
CA SER A 255 -14.56 -12.76 -17.55
C SER A 255 -15.58 -13.81 -17.09
N GLY A 256 -15.15 -14.69 -16.21
CA GLY A 256 -15.96 -15.74 -15.59
C GLY A 256 -16.34 -15.37 -14.17
N SER A 257 -17.58 -15.68 -13.77
CA SER A 257 -18.00 -15.61 -12.37
C SER A 257 -18.90 -16.77 -11.99
N TYR A 258 -18.79 -17.23 -10.75
CA TYR A 258 -19.70 -18.20 -10.16
C TYR A 258 -20.07 -17.82 -8.73
N LYS A 259 -21.18 -18.38 -8.27
CA LYS A 259 -21.63 -18.31 -6.89
C LYS A 259 -22.17 -19.67 -6.48
N GLU A 260 -21.68 -20.19 -5.37
CA GLU A 260 -22.08 -21.46 -4.77
C GLU A 260 -22.10 -21.28 -3.26
N ASP A 261 -23.28 -21.41 -2.65
CA ASP A 261 -23.54 -21.11 -1.25
C ASP A 261 -22.92 -19.75 -0.82
N ASP A 262 -21.99 -19.77 0.13
CA ASP A 262 -21.27 -18.60 0.66
C ASP A 262 -19.93 -18.33 -0.06
N THR A 263 -19.63 -19.09 -1.12
CA THR A 263 -18.43 -18.90 -1.95
C THR A 263 -18.79 -18.19 -3.25
N THR A 264 -18.00 -17.17 -3.59
CA THR A 264 -18.07 -16.50 -4.89
C THR A 264 -16.70 -16.51 -5.54
N GLY A 265 -16.64 -16.68 -6.85
CA GLY A 265 -15.37 -16.63 -7.55
C GLY A 265 -15.45 -15.88 -8.88
N TYR A 266 -14.33 -15.27 -9.22
CA TYR A 266 -14.13 -14.42 -10.38
C TYR A 266 -12.81 -14.80 -11.05
N ILE A 267 -12.78 -14.78 -12.37
CA ILE A 267 -11.58 -15.04 -13.15
C ILE A 267 -11.62 -14.24 -14.45
N ASP A 268 -10.48 -13.66 -14.83
CA ASP A 268 -10.29 -13.11 -16.17
C ASP A 268 -9.21 -13.89 -16.91
N VAL A 269 -9.49 -14.27 -18.15
CA VAL A 269 -8.53 -14.90 -19.06
C VAL A 269 -8.46 -14.11 -20.36
N THR A 270 -7.28 -14.03 -20.97
CA THR A 270 -7.12 -13.40 -22.28
C THR A 270 -7.89 -14.16 -23.35
N GLN A 271 -8.51 -13.45 -24.29
CA GLN A 271 -9.10 -14.11 -25.49
C GLN A 271 -8.01 -14.72 -26.37
N ASN A 272 -6.82 -14.11 -26.35
CA ASN A 272 -5.64 -14.53 -27.09
C ASN A 272 -4.77 -15.44 -26.22
N GLY A 273 -4.63 -16.73 -26.56
CA GLY A 273 -3.85 -17.72 -25.82
C GLY A 273 -4.49 -18.25 -24.53
N GLY A 274 -5.55 -17.62 -24.00
CA GLY A 274 -6.26 -18.12 -22.83
C GLY A 274 -5.48 -18.02 -21.52
N TYR A 275 -4.61 -17.03 -21.35
CA TYR A 275 -3.80 -16.88 -20.15
C TYR A 275 -4.64 -16.28 -19.01
N PRO A 276 -4.60 -16.84 -17.78
CA PRO A 276 -5.26 -16.22 -16.64
C PRO A 276 -4.54 -14.93 -16.25
N ILE A 277 -5.29 -13.84 -16.13
CA ILE A 277 -4.77 -12.56 -15.63
C ILE A 277 -5.02 -12.44 -14.14
N THR A 278 -6.26 -12.66 -13.73
CA THR A 278 -6.68 -12.57 -12.34
C THR A 278 -7.63 -13.71 -12.02
N LEU A 279 -7.56 -14.18 -10.79
CA LEU A 279 -8.49 -15.12 -10.19
C LEU A 279 -8.70 -14.69 -8.74
N MET A 280 -9.94 -14.74 -8.27
CA MET A 280 -10.29 -14.49 -6.88
C MET A 280 -11.44 -15.39 -6.48
N ILE A 281 -11.28 -16.15 -5.41
CA ILE A 281 -12.29 -16.96 -4.74
C ILE A 281 -12.47 -16.33 -3.36
N ASN A 282 -13.63 -15.75 -3.14
CA ASN A 282 -14.03 -15.15 -1.89
C ASN A 282 -14.83 -16.18 -1.08
N ARG A 283 -14.20 -16.67 -0.01
CA ARG A 283 -14.79 -17.51 1.04
C ARG A 283 -14.12 -17.19 2.37
N GLU A 284 -14.77 -17.51 3.46
CA GLU A 284 -14.20 -17.39 4.79
C GLU A 284 -13.13 -18.48 5.04
N VAL A 285 -12.09 -18.13 5.81
CA VAL A 285 -11.01 -19.03 6.23
C VAL A 285 -10.89 -18.93 7.75
N GLU A 286 -11.69 -19.71 8.46
CA GLU A 286 -11.82 -19.59 9.92
C GLU A 286 -10.61 -20.13 10.69
N GLU A 287 -9.94 -21.14 10.16
CA GLU A 287 -8.88 -21.87 10.86
C GLU A 287 -7.57 -21.92 10.08
N ARG A 288 -6.48 -22.10 10.81
CA ARG A 288 -5.15 -22.36 10.25
C ARG A 288 -4.72 -23.78 10.57
N ASN A 289 -4.68 -24.63 9.56
CA ASN A 289 -4.21 -26.02 9.66
C ASN A 289 -2.89 -26.27 8.93
N LYS A 290 -2.42 -25.30 8.14
CA LYS A 290 -1.16 -25.34 7.40
C LYS A 290 -0.20 -24.24 7.85
N SER A 291 1.09 -24.55 7.75
CA SER A 291 2.15 -23.56 7.85
C SER A 291 2.25 -22.70 6.59
N LEU A 292 2.86 -21.52 6.73
CA LEU A 292 3.13 -20.65 5.59
C LEU A 292 4.02 -21.34 4.54
N HIS A 293 4.96 -22.19 4.99
CA HIS A 293 5.79 -22.99 4.10
C HIS A 293 4.98 -24.01 3.30
N GLU A 294 4.04 -24.73 3.93
CA GLU A 294 3.17 -25.67 3.20
C GLU A 294 2.29 -24.93 2.19
N ALA A 295 1.73 -23.77 2.57
CA ALA A 295 0.94 -22.94 1.67
C ALA A 295 1.77 -22.41 0.49
N MET A 296 3.05 -22.08 0.71
CA MET A 296 3.99 -21.71 -0.35
C MET A 296 4.21 -22.88 -1.33
N GLN A 297 4.33 -24.12 -0.84
CA GLN A 297 4.44 -25.29 -1.73
C GLN A 297 3.14 -25.50 -2.53
N ASN A 298 1.99 -25.34 -1.88
CA ASN A 298 0.68 -25.37 -2.56
C ASN A 298 0.60 -24.31 -3.68
N ALA A 299 1.13 -23.10 -3.46
CA ALA A 299 1.23 -22.06 -4.47
C ALA A 299 2.13 -22.48 -5.64
N LYS A 300 3.34 -22.99 -5.36
CA LYS A 300 4.27 -23.48 -6.40
C LYS A 300 3.65 -24.60 -7.23
N ASP A 301 3.00 -25.55 -6.59
CA ASP A 301 2.30 -26.66 -7.26
C ASP A 301 1.17 -26.16 -8.16
N TYR A 302 0.45 -25.10 -7.75
CA TYR A 302 -0.58 -24.48 -8.59
C TYR A 302 0.04 -23.79 -9.80
N LEU A 303 1.07 -22.96 -9.59
CA LEU A 303 1.75 -22.22 -10.67
C LEU A 303 2.41 -23.16 -11.68
N SER A 304 2.98 -24.29 -11.24
CA SER A 304 3.59 -25.29 -12.13
C SER A 304 2.63 -25.97 -13.11
N LYS A 305 1.32 -25.90 -12.83
CA LYS A 305 0.25 -26.44 -13.69
C LYS A 305 -0.28 -25.41 -14.67
N LEU A 306 0.06 -24.14 -14.47
CA LEU A 306 -0.23 -23.08 -15.42
C LEU A 306 0.82 -23.13 -16.52
N ASP A 307 0.48 -22.58 -17.69
CA ASP A 307 1.33 -22.56 -18.88
C ASP A 307 2.51 -21.56 -18.74
N PHE A 308 3.14 -21.49 -17.55
CA PHE A 308 4.33 -20.70 -17.30
C PHE A 308 5.56 -21.55 -17.60
N THR A 309 6.36 -21.12 -18.57
CA THR A 309 7.49 -21.86 -19.13
C THR A 309 8.77 -21.76 -18.32
N THR A 310 8.76 -21.07 -17.17
CA THR A 310 9.97 -20.66 -16.45
C THR A 310 9.93 -21.08 -14.98
N ASP A 311 11.11 -21.37 -14.43
CA ASP A 311 11.28 -21.58 -12.99
C ASP A 311 10.91 -20.30 -12.21
N LEU A 312 10.34 -20.46 -11.01
CA LEU A 312 9.81 -19.33 -10.23
C LEU A 312 10.57 -19.18 -8.92
N ALA A 313 11.14 -18.00 -8.70
CA ALA A 313 11.75 -17.59 -7.44
C ALA A 313 10.70 -16.93 -6.54
N LEU A 314 10.75 -17.22 -5.24
CA LEU A 314 9.91 -16.55 -4.24
C LEU A 314 10.57 -15.24 -3.83
N VAL A 315 9.86 -14.13 -3.98
CA VAL A 315 10.35 -12.78 -3.62
C VAL A 315 9.76 -12.29 -2.31
N GLU A 316 8.50 -12.65 -2.03
CA GLU A 316 7.80 -12.28 -0.79
C GLU A 316 6.89 -13.40 -0.29
N SER A 317 6.74 -13.47 1.03
CA SER A 317 5.91 -14.46 1.71
C SER A 317 5.34 -13.84 2.98
N ASN A 318 4.10 -13.39 2.90
CA ASN A 318 3.39 -12.72 3.98
C ASN A 318 2.20 -13.57 4.44
N GLN A 319 1.80 -13.40 5.71
CA GLN A 319 0.59 -14.00 6.25
C GLN A 319 -0.36 -12.90 6.71
N TYR A 320 -1.60 -12.96 6.24
CA TYR A 320 -2.71 -12.11 6.69
C TYR A 320 -3.82 -13.02 7.21
N ASP A 321 -4.10 -12.94 8.50
CA ASP A 321 -4.98 -13.88 9.21
C ASP A 321 -4.65 -15.35 8.90
N ASN A 322 -5.61 -16.07 8.32
CA ASN A 322 -5.48 -17.47 7.93
C ASN A 322 -5.20 -17.62 6.43
N VAL A 323 -4.63 -16.60 5.78
CA VAL A 323 -4.25 -16.61 4.35
C VAL A 323 -2.77 -16.30 4.19
N GLY A 324 -2.07 -17.12 3.40
CA GLY A 324 -0.72 -16.84 2.92
C GLY A 324 -0.76 -16.07 1.61
N VAL A 325 0.03 -15.00 1.49
CA VAL A 325 0.18 -14.20 0.28
C VAL A 325 1.63 -14.27 -0.16
N PHE A 326 1.85 -14.70 -1.40
CA PHE A 326 3.17 -14.94 -1.95
C PHE A 326 3.35 -14.17 -3.25
N GLN A 327 4.55 -13.65 -3.47
CA GLN A 327 4.97 -13.09 -4.73
C GLN A 327 6.10 -13.91 -5.32
N PHE A 328 5.93 -14.31 -6.57
CA PHE A 328 6.89 -15.04 -7.36
C PHE A 328 7.34 -14.22 -8.56
N VAL A 329 8.56 -14.48 -9.02
CA VAL A 329 9.11 -13.91 -10.25
C VAL A 329 9.79 -15.00 -11.07
N PRO A 330 9.78 -14.92 -12.41
CA PRO A 330 10.54 -15.79 -13.27
C PRO A 330 12.03 -15.75 -12.94
N LYS A 331 12.65 -16.92 -13.05
CA LYS A 331 14.08 -17.09 -12.89
C LYS A 331 14.64 -17.65 -14.19
N HIS A 332 15.46 -16.84 -14.86
CA HIS A 332 16.22 -17.25 -16.03
C HIS A 332 17.64 -17.58 -15.58
N GLU A 333 17.99 -18.86 -15.62
CA GLU A 333 19.22 -19.42 -15.04
C GLU A 333 19.37 -19.07 -13.55
N ASN A 334 20.16 -18.04 -13.22
CA ASN A 334 20.37 -17.53 -11.86
C ASN A 334 19.90 -16.08 -11.67
N VAL A 335 19.26 -15.47 -12.68
CA VAL A 335 18.79 -14.09 -12.66
C VAL A 335 17.28 -14.04 -12.47
N TRP A 336 16.83 -13.26 -11.49
CA TRP A 336 15.42 -13.11 -11.13
C TRP A 336 14.83 -11.91 -11.89
N ILE A 337 13.69 -12.07 -12.55
CA ILE A 337 13.09 -11.04 -13.39
C ILE A 337 11.95 -10.36 -12.63
N TYR A 338 12.28 -9.33 -11.85
CA TYR A 338 11.30 -8.68 -10.96
C TYR A 338 10.10 -8.02 -11.66
N PRO A 339 10.25 -7.44 -12.87
CA PRO A 339 9.11 -6.86 -13.60
C PRO A 339 8.02 -7.88 -13.91
N ASP A 340 8.37 -9.17 -14.04
CA ASP A 340 7.44 -10.22 -14.43
C ASP A 340 6.76 -10.87 -13.22
N ALA A 341 6.27 -10.06 -12.28
CA ALA A 341 5.74 -10.56 -11.01
C ALA A 341 4.42 -11.33 -11.15
N ILE A 342 4.26 -12.34 -10.30
CA ILE A 342 3.04 -13.11 -10.12
C ILE A 342 2.72 -13.15 -8.62
N GLN A 343 1.50 -12.75 -8.25
CA GLN A 343 1.02 -12.82 -6.87
C GLN A 343 0.00 -13.93 -6.71
N ILE A 344 0.02 -14.62 -5.57
CA ILE A 344 -0.88 -15.73 -5.28
C ILE A 344 -1.28 -15.75 -3.79
N LYS A 345 -2.56 -15.97 -3.54
CA LYS A 345 -3.16 -16.12 -2.20
C LYS A 345 -3.55 -17.56 -1.97
N VAL A 346 -3.19 -18.11 -0.82
CA VAL A 346 -3.45 -19.51 -0.45
C VAL A 346 -4.10 -19.56 0.93
N ALA A 347 -5.22 -20.27 1.05
CA ALA A 347 -5.89 -20.50 2.32
C ALA A 347 -5.07 -21.44 3.21
N LEU A 348 -4.86 -21.06 4.47
CA LEU A 348 -4.09 -21.85 5.43
C LEU A 348 -4.93 -22.96 6.10
N ASP A 349 -6.23 -23.05 5.85
CA ASP A 349 -7.09 -24.14 6.33
C ASP A 349 -6.89 -25.44 5.52
N ASN A 350 -6.78 -25.35 4.20
CA ASN A 350 -6.80 -26.49 3.30
C ASN A 350 -5.75 -26.41 2.15
N GLY A 351 -5.08 -25.27 1.96
CA GLY A 351 -4.06 -25.06 0.92
C GLY A 351 -4.64 -24.74 -0.46
N GLU A 352 -5.90 -24.35 -0.53
CA GLU A 352 -6.56 -23.89 -1.74
C GLU A 352 -6.05 -22.51 -2.17
N VAL A 353 -5.89 -22.32 -3.48
CA VAL A 353 -5.57 -21.00 -4.04
C VAL A 353 -6.83 -20.16 -4.08
N LEU A 354 -6.86 -19.11 -3.26
CA LEU A 354 -7.97 -18.16 -3.18
C LEU A 354 -7.82 -17.00 -4.13
N GLY A 355 -6.62 -16.74 -4.63
CA GLY A 355 -6.42 -15.61 -5.51
C GLY A 355 -5.11 -15.71 -6.26
N PHE A 356 -5.07 -15.09 -7.43
CA PHE A 356 -3.91 -15.09 -8.29
C PHE A 356 -3.96 -13.87 -9.19
N VAL A 357 -2.83 -13.19 -9.38
CA VAL A 357 -2.67 -12.06 -10.29
C VAL A 357 -1.37 -12.23 -11.05
N ALA A 358 -1.42 -12.31 -12.38
CA ALA A 358 -0.26 -12.37 -13.26
C ALA A 358 -0.29 -11.26 -14.31
N LYS A 359 -0.91 -10.13 -13.97
CA LYS A 359 -0.96 -8.96 -14.86
C LYS A 359 0.44 -8.50 -15.24
N ASP A 360 1.32 -8.29 -14.26
CA ASP A 360 2.68 -7.78 -14.49
C ASP A 360 3.50 -8.76 -15.34
N TYR A 361 3.43 -10.06 -15.04
CA TYR A 361 3.99 -11.10 -15.91
C TYR A 361 3.49 -11.00 -17.37
N LEU A 362 2.19 -10.85 -17.59
CA LEU A 362 1.62 -10.79 -18.95
C LEU A 362 1.90 -9.48 -19.69
N GLU A 363 2.08 -8.38 -18.95
CA GLU A 363 2.42 -7.07 -19.50
C GLU A 363 3.90 -6.94 -19.86
N ASN A 364 4.78 -7.53 -19.04
CA ASN A 364 6.21 -7.30 -19.13
C ASN A 364 6.97 -8.44 -19.79
N TYR A 365 6.45 -9.67 -19.77
CA TYR A 365 7.21 -10.80 -20.28
C TYR A 365 7.51 -10.65 -21.78
N HIS A 366 8.78 -10.86 -22.09
CA HIS A 366 9.31 -10.96 -23.44
C HIS A 366 10.59 -11.81 -23.38
N GLU A 367 11.05 -12.29 -24.54
CA GLU A 367 12.37 -12.90 -24.63
C GLU A 367 13.43 -11.82 -24.35
N ARG A 368 14.22 -12.03 -23.29
CA ARG A 368 15.23 -11.09 -22.82
C ARG A 368 16.63 -11.59 -23.14
N GLU A 369 17.43 -10.73 -23.75
CA GLU A 369 18.88 -10.89 -23.79
C GLU A 369 19.44 -10.26 -22.51
N ILE A 370 19.70 -11.08 -21.49
CA ILE A 370 20.25 -10.60 -20.23
C ILE A 370 21.73 -10.22 -20.46
N PRO A 371 22.13 -8.97 -20.17
CA PRO A 371 23.51 -8.54 -20.38
C PRO A 371 24.48 -9.33 -19.49
N GLU A 372 25.74 -9.42 -19.92
CA GLU A 372 26.78 -10.00 -19.07
C GLU A 372 27.06 -9.09 -17.87
N VAL A 373 27.40 -9.71 -16.74
CA VAL A 373 27.82 -9.01 -15.53
C VAL A 373 29.23 -8.42 -15.73
N GLU A 374 29.39 -7.10 -15.60
CA GLU A 374 30.69 -6.44 -15.75
C GLU A 374 31.42 -6.21 -14.42
N LEU A 375 30.69 -6.18 -13.31
CA LEU A 375 31.20 -5.97 -11.95
C LEU A 375 31.17 -7.28 -11.15
N SER A 376 32.23 -7.62 -10.41
CA SER A 376 32.20 -8.82 -9.56
C SER A 376 31.29 -8.63 -8.33
N GLU A 377 30.83 -9.73 -7.73
CA GLU A 377 29.99 -9.66 -6.52
C GLU A 377 30.72 -8.98 -5.37
N GLU A 378 32.03 -9.19 -5.22
CA GLU A 378 32.84 -8.56 -4.18
C GLU A 378 32.90 -7.03 -4.38
N GLU A 379 33.12 -6.58 -5.62
CA GLU A 379 33.14 -5.14 -5.94
C GLU A 379 31.76 -4.50 -5.79
N ALA A 380 30.68 -5.19 -6.14
CA ALA A 380 29.31 -4.74 -5.92
C ALA A 380 28.96 -4.68 -4.43
N ARG A 381 29.43 -5.66 -3.65
CA ARG A 381 29.19 -5.72 -2.20
C ARG A 381 29.87 -4.58 -1.45
N ASP A 382 31.06 -4.15 -1.91
CA ASP A 382 31.74 -2.96 -1.37
C ASP A 382 30.98 -1.65 -1.63
N LYS A 383 29.99 -1.66 -2.53
CA LYS A 383 29.08 -0.53 -2.79
C LYS A 383 27.85 -0.52 -1.88
N VAL A 384 27.61 -1.57 -1.11
CA VAL A 384 26.48 -1.65 -0.18
C VAL A 384 26.79 -0.85 1.08
N ASN A 385 25.75 -0.31 1.74
CA ASN A 385 25.90 0.40 3.00
C ASN A 385 26.66 -0.47 4.03
N PRO A 386 27.80 -0.02 4.56
CA PRO A 386 28.65 -0.83 5.43
C PRO A 386 27.99 -1.19 6.77
N ASN A 387 26.95 -0.47 7.18
CA ASN A 387 26.17 -0.76 8.38
C ASN A 387 25.13 -1.88 8.14
N LEU A 388 24.81 -2.20 6.88
CA LEU A 388 23.88 -3.28 6.55
C LEU A 388 24.53 -4.64 6.80
N LYS A 389 23.88 -5.48 7.62
CA LYS A 389 24.25 -6.88 7.80
C LYS A 389 23.64 -7.72 6.70
N ILE A 390 24.39 -7.92 5.62
CA ILE A 390 23.98 -8.76 4.47
C ILE A 390 23.79 -10.22 4.90
N GLN A 391 22.68 -10.81 4.49
CA GLN A 391 22.27 -12.19 4.78
C GLN A 391 22.26 -13.07 3.53
N GLU A 392 21.75 -12.53 2.43
CA GLU A 392 21.62 -13.23 1.14
C GLU A 392 21.86 -12.26 -0.02
N HIS A 393 22.27 -12.79 -1.17
CA HIS A 393 22.31 -12.04 -2.42
C HIS A 393 21.96 -12.91 -3.63
N HIS A 394 21.48 -12.27 -4.69
CA HIS A 394 21.24 -12.88 -6.00
C HIS A 394 21.29 -11.84 -7.12
N LEU A 395 21.34 -12.27 -8.38
CA LEU A 395 21.20 -11.38 -9.53
C LEU A 395 19.73 -11.19 -9.89
N ALA A 396 19.35 -9.98 -10.27
CA ALA A 396 18.01 -9.68 -10.74
C ALA A 396 17.99 -8.60 -11.83
N VAL A 397 17.06 -8.73 -12.76
CA VAL A 397 16.62 -7.61 -13.60
C VAL A 397 15.51 -6.87 -12.85
N ILE A 398 15.65 -5.56 -12.74
CA ILE A 398 14.62 -4.66 -12.19
C ILE A 398 14.38 -3.51 -13.17
N GLU A 399 13.23 -2.85 -13.08
CA GLU A 399 13.04 -1.53 -13.69
C GLU A 399 13.60 -0.45 -12.74
N ASP A 400 14.39 0.48 -13.29
CA ASP A 400 14.85 1.69 -12.60
C ASP A 400 13.74 2.76 -12.53
N ASP A 401 14.06 3.94 -11.99
CA ASP A 401 13.10 5.05 -11.85
C ASP A 401 12.60 5.62 -13.20
N MET A 402 13.30 5.36 -14.29
CA MET A 402 12.90 5.72 -15.66
C MET A 402 12.10 4.61 -16.35
N GLY A 403 11.94 3.45 -15.69
CA GLY A 403 11.29 2.27 -16.25
C GLY A 403 12.18 1.52 -17.25
N GLU A 404 13.50 1.68 -17.18
CA GLU A 404 14.44 0.91 -17.99
C GLU A 404 14.87 -0.35 -17.22
N GLU A 405 14.92 -1.49 -17.91
CA GLU A 405 15.36 -2.75 -17.30
C GLU A 405 16.88 -2.75 -17.12
N VAL A 406 17.33 -2.97 -15.88
CA VAL A 406 18.75 -3.00 -15.50
C VAL A 406 19.08 -4.27 -14.74
N LEU A 407 20.25 -4.86 -15.04
CA LEU A 407 20.78 -6.01 -14.31
C LEU A 407 21.44 -5.54 -13.01
N THR A 408 21.07 -6.15 -11.90
CA THR A 408 21.50 -5.76 -10.55
C THR A 408 21.89 -6.96 -9.71
N TYR A 409 22.79 -6.73 -8.75
CA TYR A 409 22.92 -7.53 -7.55
C TYR A 409 21.90 -7.05 -6.53
N VAL A 410 21.08 -7.98 -6.03
CA VAL A 410 20.13 -7.74 -4.94
C VAL A 410 20.74 -8.28 -3.65
N TYR A 411 20.93 -7.42 -2.66
CA TYR A 411 21.39 -7.78 -1.33
C TYR A 411 20.24 -7.68 -0.34
N LEU A 412 19.94 -8.79 0.32
CA LEU A 412 19.01 -8.83 1.44
C LEU A 412 19.80 -8.74 2.74
N GLY A 413 19.47 -7.78 3.60
CA GLY A 413 20.17 -7.63 4.87
C GLY A 413 19.36 -6.87 5.91
N THR A 414 19.90 -6.79 7.11
CA THR A 414 19.26 -6.08 8.24
C THR A 414 20.09 -4.88 8.66
N LEU A 415 19.42 -3.74 8.85
CA LEU A 415 19.97 -2.54 9.47
C LEU A 415 19.07 -2.20 10.66
N ASN A 416 19.66 -2.08 11.85
CA ASN A 416 18.92 -1.95 13.12
C ASN A 416 17.91 -3.10 13.33
N GLN A 417 16.61 -2.80 13.37
CA GLN A 417 15.53 -3.79 13.55
C GLN A 417 14.85 -4.17 12.24
N ASP A 418 15.23 -3.56 11.13
CA ASP A 418 14.54 -3.65 9.86
C ASP A 418 15.33 -4.44 8.82
N THR A 419 14.60 -5.00 7.87
CA THR A 419 15.17 -5.79 6.77
C THR A 419 15.00 -5.01 5.47
N TYR A 420 16.05 -4.98 4.65
CA TYR A 420 16.12 -4.21 3.41
C TYR A 420 16.58 -5.07 2.25
N LYS A 421 16.08 -4.77 1.05
CA LYS A 421 16.63 -5.21 -0.24
C LYS A 421 17.34 -4.02 -0.90
N ILE A 422 18.64 -4.14 -1.13
CA ILE A 422 19.47 -3.13 -1.80
C ILE A 422 19.81 -3.65 -3.21
N PHE A 423 19.56 -2.84 -4.22
CA PHE A 423 19.79 -3.17 -5.62
C PHE A 423 20.99 -2.38 -6.15
N ILE A 424 22.08 -3.08 -6.49
CA ILE A 424 23.31 -2.50 -7.02
C ILE A 424 23.46 -2.89 -8.49
N ASN A 425 23.60 -1.94 -9.40
CA ASN A 425 23.80 -2.15 -10.83
C ASN A 425 25.03 -3.05 -11.07
N ALA A 426 24.84 -4.12 -11.82
CA ALA A 426 25.85 -5.13 -12.09
C ALA A 426 26.89 -4.71 -13.15
N SER A 427 26.73 -3.52 -13.76
CA SER A 427 27.69 -2.95 -14.71
C SER A 427 28.64 -1.93 -14.07
N ASP A 428 28.11 -0.96 -13.34
CA ASP A 428 28.89 0.17 -12.80
C ASP A 428 28.94 0.27 -11.26
N GLY A 429 28.13 -0.54 -10.57
CA GLY A 429 28.06 -0.56 -9.10
C GLY A 429 27.27 0.61 -8.50
N SER A 430 26.52 1.37 -9.30
CA SER A 430 25.56 2.36 -8.81
C SER A 430 24.43 1.65 -8.03
N GLU A 431 23.94 2.27 -6.96
CA GLU A 431 22.74 1.78 -6.27
C GLU A 431 21.53 2.27 -7.06
N VAL A 432 20.66 1.33 -7.43
CA VAL A 432 19.48 1.60 -8.26
C VAL A 432 18.25 1.81 -7.39
N ARG A 433 18.10 1.03 -6.31
CA ARG A 433 16.94 1.08 -5.42
C ARG A 433 17.25 0.49 -4.05
N VAL A 434 16.51 0.93 -3.02
CA VAL A 434 16.52 0.31 -1.68
C VAL A 434 15.10 0.20 -1.13
N ASP A 435 14.66 -1.03 -0.91
CA ASP A 435 13.31 -1.35 -0.45
C ASP A 435 13.36 -1.88 1.00
N LYS A 436 12.64 -1.24 1.92
CA LYS A 436 12.37 -1.78 3.26
C LYS A 436 11.31 -2.89 3.15
N LEU A 437 11.59 -4.05 3.74
CA LEU A 437 10.62 -5.14 3.79
C LEU A 437 9.68 -4.95 4.97
N LYS A 438 8.38 -5.10 4.70
CA LYS A 438 7.35 -5.00 5.73
C LYS A 438 7.54 -6.08 6.80
N GLN A 439 7.51 -5.66 8.05
CA GLN A 439 7.40 -6.58 9.19
C GLN A 439 5.94 -7.01 9.37
N ALA A 440 5.70 -8.13 10.04
CA ALA A 440 4.33 -8.55 10.36
C ALA A 440 3.67 -7.48 11.24
N GLU A 441 2.48 -6.99 10.84
CA GLU A 441 1.72 -6.00 11.61
C GLU A 441 1.47 -6.52 13.04
N MET A 442 1.73 -5.66 14.04
CA MET A 442 1.41 -5.99 15.42
C MET A 442 -0.11 -6.03 15.59
N LYS A 443 -0.62 -7.12 16.17
CA LYS A 443 -2.03 -7.21 16.56
C LYS A 443 -2.25 -6.34 17.80
N TYR A 444 -3.07 -5.30 17.67
CA TYR A 444 -3.47 -4.41 18.76
C TYR A 444 -4.80 -4.82 19.38
#